data_AF-A0A3B8WU46-F1
#
_entry.id   AF-A0A3B8WU46-F1
#
_cell.length_a   1.000
_cell.length_b   1.000
_cell.length_c   1.000
_cell.angle_alpha   90.00
_cell.angle_beta   90.00
_cell.angle_gamma   90.00
#
_symmetry.space_group_name_H-M   'P 1'
#
loop_
_entity.id
_entity.type
_entity.pdbx_description
1 polymer ?
#
loop_
_entity_poly.entity_id
_entity_poly.type
_entity_poly.pdbx_seq_one_letter_code
_entity_poly.pdbx_strand_id
1 'polypeptide(L)' 'EGKLVVELADSKSKEVVWRAASRRYLNENQSPETRRKLIDEVVSEMFSKYPPGLN' A
#
# COMPACT_ATOMS: atom_id res chain seq x y z
N GLU A 1 -5.51 -5.67 -14.65
CA GLU A 1 -5.97 -5.33 -13.28
C GLU A 1 -4.79 -5.41 -12.31
N GLY A 2 -4.31 -4.28 -11.78
CA GLY A 2 -3.16 -4.25 -10.86
C GLY A 2 -3.58 -4.32 -9.38
N LYS A 3 -2.78 -4.99 -8.54
CA LYS A 3 -2.94 -5.05 -7.07
C LYS A 3 -1.72 -4.43 -6.40
N LEU A 4 -1.91 -3.49 -5.48
CA LEU A 4 -0.83 -2.98 -4.64
C LEU A 4 -0.87 -3.67 -3.28
N VAL A 5 0.26 -4.24 -2.88
CA VAL A 5 0.44 -4.89 -1.58
C VAL A 5 1.65 -4.24 -0.91
N VAL A 6 1.46 -3.80 0.34
CA VAL A 6 2.53 -3.31 1.20
C VAL A 6 2.65 -4.26 2.38
N GLU A 7 3.84 -4.78 2.60
CA GLU A 7 4.18 -5.68 3.70
C GLU A 7 5.29 -5.01 4.53
N LEU A 8 5.03 -4.84 5.82
CA LEU A 8 6.01 -4.35 6.78
C LEU A 8 6.56 -5.56 7.55
N ALA A 9 7.86 -5.78 7.43
CA ALA A 9 8.56 -6.85 8.11
C ALA A 9 9.38 -6.32 9.29
N ASP A 10 9.35 -7.02 10.42
CA ASP A 10 10.26 -6.76 11.52
C ASP A 10 11.69 -7.14 11.10
N SER A 11 12.63 -6.22 11.32
CA SER A 11 13.99 -6.35 10.79
C SER A 11 14.81 -7.45 11.47
N LYS A 12 14.43 -7.84 12.70
CA LYS A 12 15.13 -8.84 13.52
C LYS A 12 14.63 -10.25 13.25
N SER A 13 13.33 -10.47 13.34
CA SER A 13 12.65 -11.75 13.14
C SER A 13 12.43 -12.09 11.66
N LYS A 14 12.47 -11.08 10.77
CA LYS A 14 12.08 -11.18 9.36
C LYS A 14 10.61 -11.56 9.14
N GLU A 15 9.79 -11.44 10.19
CA GLU A 15 8.37 -11.75 10.14
C GLU A 15 7.56 -10.53 9.67
N VAL A 16 6.51 -10.77 8.87
CA VAL A 16 5.59 -9.72 8.45
C VAL A 16 4.67 -9.37 9.62
N VAL A 17 4.86 -8.17 10.19
CA VAL A 17 4.08 -7.67 11.34
C VAL A 17 2.85 -6.88 10.92
N TRP A 18 2.81 -6.43 9.67
CA TRP A 18 1.66 -5.73 9.11
C TRP A 18 1.59 -5.88 7.60
N ARG A 19 0.35 -5.90 7.08
CA ARG A 19 0.07 -6.00 5.66
C ARG A 19 -1.13 -5.14 5.29
N ALA A 20 -1.00 -4.36 4.23
CA ALA A 20 -2.11 -3.72 3.56
C ALA A 20 -2.16 -4.14 2.09
N ALA A 21 -3.38 -4.35 1.59
CA ALA A 21 -3.62 -4.63 0.18
C ALA A 21 -4.74 -3.73 -0.32
N SER A 22 -4.47 -3.01 -1.41
CA SER A 22 -5.49 -2.22 -2.10
C SER A 22 -5.80 -2.88 -3.42
N ARG A 23 -7.10 -3.02 -3.66
CA ARG A 23 -7.69 -3.54 -4.89
C ARG A 23 -8.17 -2.37 -5.75
N ARG A 24 -7.39 -1.29 -5.84
CA ARG A 24 -7.66 -0.23 -6.81
C ARG A 24 -7.09 -0.62 -8.16
N TYR A 25 -7.91 -0.43 -9.19
CA TYR A 25 -7.50 -0.48 -10.58
C TYR A 25 -6.45 0.60 -10.82
N LEU A 26 -5.16 0.27 -10.67
CA LEU A 26 -4.09 1.02 -11.32
C LEU A 26 -4.36 0.86 -12.82
N ASN A 27 -5.14 1.78 -13.39
CA ASN A 27 -5.48 1.75 -14.81
C ASN A 27 -4.19 1.92 -15.59
N GLU A 28 -3.80 0.86 -16.31
CA GLU A 28 -2.55 0.76 -17.07
C GLU A 28 -2.50 1.77 -18.24
N ASN A 29 -3.63 2.44 -18.53
CA ASN A 29 -3.79 3.49 -19.54
C ASN A 29 -3.48 4.92 -19.05
N GLN A 30 -3.01 5.11 -17.81
CA GLN A 30 -2.70 6.44 -17.28
C GLN A 30 -1.23 6.82 -17.47
N SER A 31 -0.97 8.10 -17.73
CA SER A 31 0.38 8.66 -17.82
C SER A 31 1.20 8.36 -16.55
N PRO A 32 2.54 8.19 -16.67
CA PRO A 32 3.40 7.83 -15.54
C PRO A 32 3.25 8.73 -14.31
N GLU A 33 3.00 10.03 -14.53
CA GLU A 33 2.80 11.03 -13.48
C GLU A 33 1.51 10.81 -12.69
N THR A 34 0.40 10.55 -13.39
CA THR A 34 -0.91 10.24 -12.77
C THR A 34 -0.83 8.96 -11.96
N ARG A 35 -0.12 7.95 -12.47
CA ARG A 35 0.14 6.70 -11.76
C ARG A 35 0.95 6.95 -10.47
N ARG A 36 1.95 7.83 -10.50
CA ARG A 36 2.74 8.15 -9.30
C ARG A 36 1.88 8.79 -8.21
N LYS A 37 1.05 9.77 -8.57
CA LYS A 37 0.10 10.41 -7.64
C LYS A 37 -0.89 9.41 -7.03
N LEU A 38 -1.43 8.52 -7.85
CA LEU A 38 -2.36 7.49 -7.37
C LEU A 38 -1.71 6.49 -6.40
N ILE A 39 -0.46 6.09 -6.66
CA ILE A 39 0.27 5.22 -5.73
C ILE A 39 0.45 5.94 -4.39
N ASP A 40 0.83 7.22 -4.40
CA ASP A 40 1.04 8.02 -3.19
C ASP A 40 -0.24 8.10 -2.34
N GLU A 41 -1.36 8.47 -2.96
CA GLU A 41 -2.67 8.54 -2.31
C GLU A 41 -3.10 7.19 -1.72
N VAL A 42 -2.93 6.10 -2.48
CA VAL A 42 -3.32 4.76 -2.04
C VAL A 42 -2.45 4.29 -0.87
N VAL A 43 -1.15 4.56 -0.91
CA VAL A 43 -0.24 4.23 0.19
C VAL A 43 -0.60 5.06 1.43
N SER A 44 -0.86 6.35 1.29
CA SER A 44 -1.30 7.21 2.40
C SER A 44 -2.59 6.69 3.08
N GLU A 45 -3.57 6.27 2.28
CA GLU A 45 -4.81 5.64 2.77
C GLU A 45 -4.53 4.32 3.51
N MET A 46 -3.63 3.47 2.99
CA MET A 46 -3.23 2.23 3.65
C MET A 46 -2.61 2.49 5.03
N PHE A 47 -1.70 3.46 5.11
CA PHE A 47 -0.99 3.79 6.35
C PHE A 47 -1.85 4.54 7.37
N SER A 48 -2.98 5.13 6.97
CA SER A 48 -3.94 5.71 7.90
C SER A 48 -4.56 4.67 8.85
N LYS A 49 -4.45 3.37 8.54
CA LYS A 49 -4.88 2.25 9.40
C LYS A 49 -3.72 1.58 10.15
N TYR A 50 -2.52 2.13 10.03
CA TYR A 50 -1.33 1.70 10.74
C TYR A 50 -1.06 2.63 11.95
N PRO A 51 -0.58 2.11 13.09
CA PRO A 51 -0.35 0.70 13.38
C PRO A 51 -1.66 -0.06 13.69
N PRO A 52 -1.70 -1.37 13.42
CA PRO A 52 -2.86 -2.19 13.75
C PRO A 52 -3.04 -2.25 15.28
N GLY A 53 -4.23 -1.90 15.78
CA GLY A 53 -4.56 -1.99 17.21
C GLY A 53 -4.56 -0.68 17.99
N LEU A 54 -4.52 0.48 17.31
CA LEU A 54 -4.65 1.80 17.94
C LEU A 54 -6.12 2.29 18.01
N ASN A 55 -7.06 1.37 18.24
CA ASN A 55 -8.48 1.64 18.52
C ASN A 55 -8.85 1.13 19.91
#